data_AF-A0A947FL90-F1
#
_entry.id   AF-A0A947FL90-F1
#
_cell.length_a   1.000
_cell.length_b   1.000
_cell.length_c   1.000
_cell.angle_alpha   90.00
_cell.angle_beta   90.00
_cell.angle_gamma   90.00
#
_symmetry.space_group_name_H-M   'P 1'
#
loop_
_entity.id
_entity.type
_entity.pdbx_description
1 polymer ?
#
loop_
_entity_poly.entity_id
_entity_poly.type
_entity_poly.pdbx_seq_one_letter_code
_entity_poly.pdbx_strand_id
1 'polypeptide(L)'
;MDAIGTSTELLALGAMAGVFALFAGIEFLTPARSAARGKRWLTNLALFAIDTLAVRLLVPLLMVGAAALAQERGWGLLNQFDVPQWAGVIAAILAMDLALYVQHWATHRIPLLWRLHKVHHSDPAFDVTTAARFHPIEIVASMVFKMAVVV
;
A
#
# COMPACT_ATOMS: atom_id res chain seq x y z
N MET A 1 -11.26 -12.93 18.97
CA MET A 1 -10.28 -12.32 18.04
C MET A 1 -10.05 -13.24 16.84
N ASP A 2 -11.09 -13.90 16.32
CA ASP A 2 -10.95 -15.01 15.34
C ASP A 2 -11.56 -14.73 13.96
N ALA A 3 -11.79 -13.45 13.61
CA ALA A 3 -12.49 -13.11 12.36
C ALA A 3 -11.55 -12.80 11.17
N ILE A 4 -10.24 -12.62 11.40
CA ILE A 4 -9.26 -12.41 10.33
C ILE A 4 -8.48 -13.72 10.15
N GLY A 5 -9.20 -14.76 9.74
CA GLY A 5 -8.59 -16.03 9.36
C GLY A 5 -7.84 -15.91 8.03
N THR A 6 -7.00 -16.91 7.74
CA THR A 6 -6.33 -17.11 6.45
C THR A 6 -7.28 -16.97 5.25
N SER A 7 -8.58 -17.24 5.43
CA SER A 7 -9.62 -17.04 4.42
C SER A 7 -9.75 -15.59 3.96
N THR A 8 -9.70 -14.61 4.86
CA THR A 8 -9.82 -13.18 4.52
C THR A 8 -8.60 -12.69 3.76
N GLU A 9 -7.41 -13.16 4.15
CA GLU A 9 -6.16 -12.85 3.45
C GLU A 9 -6.13 -13.47 2.05
N LEU A 10 -6.60 -14.71 1.91
CA LEU A 10 -6.74 -15.38 0.61
C LEU A 10 -7.76 -14.68 -0.28
N LEU A 11 -8.87 -14.20 0.28
CA LEU A 11 -9.85 -13.39 -0.45
C LEU A 11 -9.25 -12.08 -0.94
N ALA A 12 -8.50 -11.36 -0.09
CA ALA A 12 -7.84 -10.11 -0.47
C ALA A 12 -6.78 -10.33 -1.57
N LEU A 13 -5.96 -11.38 -1.44
CA LEU A 13 -5.00 -11.79 -2.47
C LEU A 13 -5.69 -12.18 -3.78
N GLY A 14 -6.77 -12.97 -3.69
CA GLY A 14 -7.56 -13.38 -4.84
C GLY A 14 -8.20 -12.20 -5.56
N ALA A 15 -8.76 -11.25 -4.81
CA ALA A 15 -9.31 -10.01 -5.37
C ALA A 15 -8.23 -9.17 -6.06
N MET A 16 -7.07 -8.98 -5.42
CA MET A 16 -5.93 -8.27 -6.00
C MET A 16 -5.46 -8.94 -7.30
N ALA A 17 -5.26 -10.26 -7.28
CA ALA A 17 -4.85 -11.04 -8.45
C ALA A 17 -5.89 -10.99 -9.58
N GLY A 18 -7.19 -11.05 -9.23
CA GLY A 18 -8.28 -10.96 -10.18
C GLY A 18 -8.36 -9.59 -10.86
N VAL A 19 -8.27 -8.50 -10.09
CA VAL A 19 -8.23 -7.13 -10.63
C VAL A 19 -7.00 -6.93 -11.52
N PHE A 20 -5.83 -7.39 -11.06
CA PHE A 20 -4.61 -7.33 -11.87
C PHE A 20 -4.76 -8.11 -13.18
N ALA A 21 -5.26 -9.35 -13.14
CA ALA A 21 -5.46 -10.19 -14.32
C ALA A 21 -6.48 -9.57 -15.30
N LEU A 22 -7.54 -8.95 -14.78
CA LEU A 22 -8.52 -8.22 -15.60
C LEU A 22 -7.86 -7.07 -16.36
N PHE A 23 -7.15 -6.17 -15.66
CA PHE A 23 -6.52 -5.03 -16.30
C PHE A 23 -5.34 -5.43 -17.20
N ALA A 24 -4.56 -6.44 -16.82
CA ALA A 24 -3.52 -7.01 -17.66
C ALA A 24 -4.11 -7.62 -18.95
N GLY A 25 -5.26 -8.29 -18.86
CA GLY A 25 -5.98 -8.85 -20.00
C GLY A 25 -6.51 -7.75 -20.92
N ILE A 26 -7.15 -6.72 -20.37
CA ILE A 26 -7.59 -5.54 -21.13
C ILE A 26 -6.40 -4.89 -21.85
N GLU A 27 -5.31 -4.62 -21.14
CA GLU A 27 -4.10 -4.03 -21.74
C GLU A 27 -3.44 -4.95 -22.79
N PHE A 28 -3.52 -6.26 -22.62
CA PHE A 28 -3.01 -7.22 -23.60
C PHE A 28 -3.81 -7.14 -24.91
N LEU A 29 -5.14 -7.06 -24.82
CA LEU A 29 -6.05 -7.03 -25.97
C LEU A 29 -6.10 -5.65 -26.64
N THR A 30 -6.01 -4.58 -25.85
CA THR A 30 -6.10 -3.19 -26.32
C THR A 30 -4.94 -2.35 -25.77
N PRO A 31 -3.69 -2.58 -26.22
CA PRO A 31 -2.53 -1.85 -25.72
C PRO A 31 -2.55 -0.41 -26.25
N ALA A 32 -2.54 0.57 -25.35
CA ALA A 32 -2.45 1.99 -25.71
C ALA A 32 -1.07 2.35 -26.32
N ARG A 33 -0.02 1.62 -25.94
CA ARG A 33 1.34 1.76 -26.47
C ARG A 33 2.03 0.40 -26.58
N SER A 34 2.80 0.20 -27.64
CA SER A 34 3.66 -0.98 -27.77
C SER A 34 4.93 -0.77 -26.96
N ALA A 35 5.13 -1.58 -25.93
CA ALA A 35 6.32 -1.56 -25.08
C ALA A 35 6.81 -2.98 -24.81
N ALA A 36 8.13 -3.15 -24.72
CA ALA A 36 8.71 -4.44 -24.36
C ALA A 36 8.33 -4.81 -22.91
N ARG A 37 7.67 -5.96 -22.73
CA ARG A 37 7.18 -6.43 -21.43
C ARG A 37 8.22 -7.23 -20.65
N GLY A 38 8.88 -8.20 -21.29
CA GLY A 38 9.76 -9.22 -20.67
C GLY A 38 10.50 -8.83 -19.38
N LYS A 39 11.70 -8.25 -19.48
CA LYS A 39 12.52 -7.91 -18.31
C LYS A 39 11.87 -6.86 -17.38
N ARG A 40 11.02 -5.98 -17.92
CA ARG A 40 10.31 -4.95 -17.14
C ARG A 40 9.30 -5.58 -16.19
N TRP A 41 8.45 -6.46 -16.70
CA TRP A 41 7.48 -7.22 -15.91
C TRP A 41 8.19 -8.07 -14.86
N LEU A 42 9.27 -8.76 -15.23
CA LEU A 42 10.07 -9.51 -14.25
C LEU A 42 10.59 -8.60 -13.12
N THR A 43 11.11 -7.41 -13.45
CA THR A 43 11.62 -6.46 -12.45
C THR A 43 10.50 -5.94 -11.54
N ASN A 44 9.39 -5.48 -12.12
CA ASN A 44 8.29 -4.89 -11.36
C ASN A 44 7.59 -5.95 -10.48
N LEU A 45 7.38 -7.17 -10.98
CA LEU A 45 6.79 -8.27 -10.21
C LEU A 45 7.75 -8.82 -9.15
N ALA A 46 9.06 -8.85 -9.41
CA ALA A 46 10.05 -9.22 -8.40
C ALA A 46 10.11 -8.20 -7.27
N LEU A 47 10.10 -6.89 -7.58
CA LEU A 47 9.99 -5.83 -6.58
C LEU A 47 8.71 -5.99 -5.76
N PHE A 48 7.56 -6.18 -6.41
CA PHE A 48 6.29 -6.41 -5.73
C PHE A 48 6.33 -7.62 -4.78
N ALA A 49 6.93 -8.73 -5.20
CA ALA A 49 7.08 -9.92 -4.36
C ALA A 49 7.98 -9.64 -3.15
N ILE A 50 9.11 -8.94 -3.35
CA ILE A 50 10.03 -8.52 -2.28
C ILE A 50 9.32 -7.56 -1.32
N ASP A 51 8.59 -6.57 -1.82
CA ASP A 51 7.84 -5.59 -1.04
C ASP A 51 6.77 -6.28 -0.20
N THR A 52 6.02 -7.20 -0.81
CA THR A 52 5.01 -8.00 -0.13
C THR A 52 5.65 -8.83 0.98
N LEU A 53 6.78 -9.49 0.71
CA LEU A 53 7.50 -10.26 1.71
C LEU A 53 8.06 -9.36 2.82
N ALA A 54 8.64 -8.20 2.48
CA ALA A 54 9.19 -7.25 3.44
C ALA A 54 8.11 -6.76 4.41
N VAL A 55 6.96 -6.33 3.90
CA VAL A 55 5.80 -5.96 4.75
C VAL A 55 5.31 -7.16 5.55
N ARG A 56 5.24 -8.34 4.94
CA ARG A 56 4.76 -9.55 5.61
C ARG A 56 5.73 -10.17 6.61
N LEU A 57 7.01 -9.85 6.58
CA LEU A 57 7.96 -10.32 7.58
C LEU A 57 8.18 -9.28 8.67
N LEU A 58 8.18 -8.00 8.30
CA LEU A 58 8.54 -6.92 9.21
C LEU A 58 7.33 -6.27 9.88
N VAL A 59 6.13 -6.36 9.27
CA VAL A 59 4.95 -5.59 9.66
C VAL A 59 3.60 -6.37 9.76
N PRO A 60 3.47 -7.67 9.42
CA PRO A 60 2.17 -8.32 9.13
C PRO A 60 1.17 -8.30 10.30
N LEU A 61 1.63 -8.32 11.55
CA LEU A 61 0.74 -8.31 12.71
C LEU A 61 0.33 -6.90 13.15
N LEU A 62 0.99 -5.86 12.63
CA LEU A 62 1.03 -4.59 13.32
C LEU A 62 -0.08 -3.62 12.91
N MET A 63 -0.70 -3.71 11.74
CA MET A 63 -1.69 -2.68 11.35
C MET A 63 -3.03 -2.85 12.08
N VAL A 64 -3.70 -3.99 11.90
CA VAL A 64 -4.94 -4.29 12.65
C VAL A 64 -4.64 -4.49 14.13
N GLY A 65 -3.50 -5.11 14.46
CA GLY A 65 -3.05 -5.27 15.83
C GLY A 65 -2.77 -3.94 16.53
N ALA A 66 -2.11 -2.98 15.88
CA ALA A 66 -1.88 -1.64 16.44
C ALA A 66 -3.18 -0.85 16.54
N ALA A 67 -4.10 -0.96 15.57
CA ALA A 67 -5.42 -0.35 15.69
C ALA A 67 -6.21 -0.89 16.89
N ALA A 68 -6.21 -2.22 17.08
CA ALA A 68 -6.85 -2.87 18.21
C ALA A 68 -6.18 -2.49 19.55
N LEU A 69 -4.84 -2.47 19.59
CA LEU A 69 -4.09 -2.04 20.77
C LEU A 69 -4.33 -0.56 21.08
N ALA A 70 -4.35 0.29 20.06
CA ALA A 70 -4.65 1.71 20.23
C ALA A 70 -6.06 1.90 20.78
N GLN A 71 -7.04 1.15 20.29
CA GLN A 71 -8.40 1.16 20.83
C GLN A 71 -8.42 0.71 22.30
N GLU A 72 -7.75 -0.39 22.65
CA GLU A 72 -7.69 -0.89 24.03
C GLU A 72 -7.00 0.10 24.98
N ARG A 73 -5.93 0.75 24.52
CA ARG A 73 -5.14 1.72 25.31
C ARG A 73 -5.69 3.14 25.23
N GLY A 74 -6.71 3.38 24.42
CA GLY A 74 -7.20 4.72 24.10
C GLY A 74 -6.23 5.58 23.31
N TRP A 75 -5.19 5.04 22.65
CA TRP A 75 -4.30 5.84 21.80
C TRP A 75 -5.00 6.28 20.51
N GLY A 76 -4.49 7.33 19.86
CA GLY A 76 -5.09 7.88 18.65
C GLY A 76 -6.27 8.81 18.90
N LEU A 77 -6.39 9.83 18.06
CA LEU A 77 -7.35 10.92 18.25
C LEU A 77 -8.80 10.43 18.29
N LEU A 78 -9.18 9.48 17.43
CA LEU A 78 -10.56 9.01 17.33
C LEU A 78 -11.00 8.15 18.53
N ASN A 79 -10.06 7.59 19.29
CA ASN A 79 -10.38 6.84 20.52
C ASN A 79 -10.59 7.77 21.74
N GLN A 80 -10.30 9.07 21.61
CA GLN A 80 -10.46 10.07 22.67
C GLN A 80 -11.84 10.74 22.67
N PHE A 81 -12.66 10.51 21.63
CA PHE A 81 -13.98 11.12 21.48
C PHE A 81 -15.03 10.05 21.22
N ASP A 82 -16.19 10.24 21.84
CA ASP A 82 -17.38 9.42 21.56
C ASP A 82 -18.05 9.94 20.28
N VAL A 83 -17.57 9.48 19.13
CA VAL A 83 -18.12 9.82 17.81
C VAL A 83 -18.96 8.67 17.26
N PRO A 84 -20.07 8.94 16.56
CA PRO A 84 -20.80 7.91 15.83
C PRO A 84 -19.87 7.14 14.89
N GLN A 85 -19.99 5.81 14.85
CA GLN A 85 -19.07 4.95 14.10
C GLN A 85 -18.89 5.37 12.64
N TRP A 86 -19.98 5.75 11.96
CA TRP A 86 -19.93 6.20 10.58
C TRP A 86 -19.10 7.48 10.39
N ALA A 87 -19.16 8.41 11.35
CA ALA A 87 -18.40 9.66 11.33
C ALA A 87 -16.92 9.39 11.60
N GLY A 88 -16.61 8.49 12.54
CA GLY A 88 -15.25 8.02 12.80
C GLY A 88 -14.62 7.37 11.56
N VAL A 89 -15.37 6.55 10.81
CA VAL A 89 -14.89 5.93 9.55
C VAL A 89 -14.58 7.00 8.50
N ILE A 90 -15.47 7.96 8.28
CA ILE A 90 -15.23 9.05 7.32
C ILE A 90 -14.00 9.87 7.73
N ALA A 91 -13.90 10.24 9.00
CA ALA A 91 -12.76 10.98 9.52
C ALA A 91 -11.44 10.21 9.35
N ALA A 92 -11.43 8.90 9.64
CA ALA A 92 -10.26 8.05 9.44
C ALA A 92 -9.84 7.96 7.96
N ILE A 93 -10.79 7.83 7.04
CA ILE A 93 -10.51 7.83 5.60
C ILE A 93 -9.88 9.15 5.17
N LEU A 94 -10.48 10.28 5.53
CA LEU A 94 -9.98 11.60 5.15
C LEU A 94 -8.61 11.91 5.78
N ALA A 95 -8.41 11.54 7.04
CA ALA A 95 -7.13 11.74 7.73
C ALA A 95 -6.02 10.87 7.12
N MET A 96 -6.31 9.59 6.83
CA MET A 96 -5.35 8.71 6.18
C MET A 96 -5.04 9.17 4.75
N ASP A 97 -6.04 9.59 3.98
CA ASP A 97 -5.84 10.13 2.64
C ASP A 97 -4.93 11.37 2.65
N LEU A 98 -5.21 12.32 3.54
CA LEU A 98 -4.37 13.50 3.74
C LEU A 98 -2.95 13.12 4.18
N ALA A 99 -2.80 12.16 5.11
CA ALA A 99 -1.49 11.71 5.57
C ALA A 99 -0.67 11.09 4.43
N LEU A 100 -1.30 10.26 3.58
CA LEU A 100 -0.65 9.66 2.42
C LEU A 100 -0.33 10.68 1.33
N TYR A 101 -1.20 11.69 1.14
CA TYR A 101 -0.90 12.83 0.28
C TYR A 101 0.35 13.57 0.76
N VAL A 102 0.43 13.90 2.05
CA VAL A 102 1.59 14.57 2.65
C VAL A 102 2.84 13.71 2.53
N GLN A 103 2.74 12.40 2.78
CA GLN A 103 3.84 11.47 2.61
C GLN A 103 4.35 11.50 1.16
N HIS A 104 3.45 11.40 0.18
CA HIS A 104 3.82 11.41 -1.24
C HIS A 104 4.43 12.76 -1.67
N TRP A 105 3.87 13.87 -1.21
CA TRP A 105 4.47 15.18 -1.40
C TRP A 105 5.89 15.25 -0.82
N ALA A 106 6.08 14.73 0.39
CA ALA A 106 7.38 14.69 1.05
C ALA A 106 8.38 13.78 0.32
N THR A 107 7.94 12.63 -0.23
CA THR A 107 8.81 11.75 -1.02
C THR A 107 9.28 12.40 -2.32
N HIS A 108 8.50 13.32 -2.88
CA HIS A 108 8.92 14.13 -4.02
C HIS A 108 9.81 15.32 -3.63
N ARG A 109 9.71 15.85 -2.40
CA ARG A 109 10.37 17.09 -2.00
C ARG A 109 11.68 16.91 -1.22
N ILE A 110 11.79 15.84 -0.42
CA ILE A 110 12.93 15.56 0.45
C ILE A 110 13.96 14.71 -0.32
N PRO A 111 15.22 15.15 -0.48
CA PRO A 111 16.19 14.48 -1.35
C PRO A 111 16.44 13.00 -1.00
N LEU A 112 16.48 12.65 0.29
CA LEU A 112 16.66 11.26 0.71
C LEU A 112 15.48 10.38 0.30
N LEU A 113 14.25 10.84 0.56
CA LEU A 113 13.03 10.09 0.22
C LEU A 113 12.85 9.99 -1.30
N TRP A 114 13.20 11.05 -2.04
CA TRP A 114 13.17 11.05 -3.50
C TRP A 114 14.07 9.98 -4.12
N ARG A 115 15.24 9.69 -3.52
CA ARG A 115 16.14 8.64 -4.02
C ARG A 115 15.51 7.25 -3.97
N LEU A 116 14.59 7.02 -3.04
CA LEU A 116 13.80 5.79 -2.97
C LEU A 116 12.63 5.86 -3.95
N HIS A 117 11.84 6.93 -3.85
CA HIS A 117 10.61 7.13 -4.62
C HIS A 117 10.83 7.24 -6.13
N LYS A 118 12.00 7.71 -6.57
CA LYS A 118 12.33 7.75 -8.00
C LYS A 118 12.37 6.38 -8.66
N VAL A 119 12.48 5.26 -7.90
CA VAL A 119 12.35 3.91 -8.47
C VAL A 119 10.97 3.73 -9.10
N HIS A 120 9.93 4.24 -8.43
CA HIS A 120 8.56 4.25 -8.96
C HIS A 120 8.44 5.08 -10.24
N HIS A 121 9.03 6.29 -10.23
CA HIS A 121 9.01 7.20 -11.38
C HIS A 121 9.99 6.85 -12.51
N SER A 122 10.75 5.76 -12.39
CA SER A 122 11.77 5.37 -13.37
C SER A 122 11.35 4.22 -14.28
N ASP A 123 10.07 3.85 -14.34
CA ASP A 123 9.63 2.83 -15.30
C ASP A 123 9.74 3.38 -16.73
N PRO A 124 10.49 2.74 -17.65
CA PRO A 124 10.67 3.24 -19.01
C PRO A 124 9.38 3.26 -19.86
N ALA A 125 8.34 2.53 -19.45
CA ALA A 125 7.02 2.61 -20.05
C ALA A 125 5.95 2.45 -18.97
N PHE A 126 4.75 2.94 -19.25
CA PHE A 126 3.62 2.81 -18.35
C PHE A 126 2.78 1.61 -18.77
N ASP A 127 2.58 0.65 -17.86
CA ASP A 127 1.68 -0.49 -18.02
C ASP A 127 1.11 -0.97 -16.68
N VAL A 128 0.30 -2.02 -16.67
CA VAL A 128 -0.36 -2.55 -15.45
C VAL A 128 0.63 -2.86 -14.31
N THR A 129 1.90 -3.15 -14.61
CA THR A 129 2.92 -3.47 -13.61
C THR A 129 3.62 -2.25 -13.03
N THR A 130 3.51 -1.08 -13.66
CA THR A 130 4.17 0.16 -13.20
C THR A 130 3.72 0.55 -11.80
N ALA A 131 2.44 0.33 -11.49
CA ALA A 131 1.88 0.57 -10.15
C ALA A 131 2.51 -0.29 -9.05
N ALA A 132 3.20 -1.38 -9.38
CA ALA A 132 3.81 -2.30 -8.43
C ALA A 132 5.31 -2.07 -8.22
N ARG A 133 5.88 -1.06 -8.88
CA ARG A 133 7.31 -0.76 -8.86
C ARG A 133 7.64 0.20 -7.72
N PHE A 134 8.03 -0.31 -6.57
CA PHE A 134 8.51 0.51 -5.45
C PHE A 134 9.86 0.02 -4.94
N HIS A 135 10.53 0.87 -4.16
CA HIS A 135 11.71 0.47 -3.42
C HIS A 135 11.27 -0.21 -2.10
N PRO A 136 11.84 -1.37 -1.69
CA PRO A 136 11.40 -2.08 -0.48
C PRO A 136 11.43 -1.23 0.80
N ILE A 137 12.49 -0.43 0.97
CA ILE A 137 12.60 0.53 2.09
C ILE A 137 11.45 1.55 2.09
N GLU A 138 11.02 2.03 0.91
CA GLU A 138 9.90 2.98 0.81
C GLU A 138 8.60 2.35 1.28
N ILE A 139 8.33 1.11 0.87
CA ILE A 139 7.13 0.39 1.28
C ILE A 139 7.11 0.13 2.78
N VAL A 140 8.23 -0.31 3.36
CA VAL A 140 8.34 -0.52 4.82
C VAL A 140 8.16 0.79 5.57
N ALA A 141 8.83 1.87 5.15
CA ALA A 141 8.70 3.19 5.76
C ALA A 141 7.26 3.73 5.66
N SER A 142 6.61 3.54 4.50
CA SER A 142 5.20 3.88 4.28
C SER A 142 4.28 3.14 5.25
N MET A 143 4.54 1.85 5.50
CA MET A 143 3.75 1.07 6.44
C MET A 143 3.94 1.55 7.89
N VAL A 144 5.18 1.86 8.29
CA VAL A 144 5.48 2.45 9.61
C VAL A 144 4.78 3.80 9.78
N PHE A 145 4.83 4.66 8.77
CA PHE A 145 4.14 5.94 8.79
C PHE A 145 2.63 5.77 8.96
N LYS A 146 1.99 4.87 8.19
CA LYS A 146 0.56 4.57 8.36
C LYS A 146 0.24 4.11 9.77
N MET A 147 1.08 3.28 10.39
CA MET A 147 0.88 2.83 11.78
C MET A 147 0.95 3.98 12.77
N ALA A 148 1.91 4.89 12.60
CA ALA A 148 2.03 6.09 13.41
C ALA A 148 0.85 7.05 13.24
N VAL A 149 0.12 7.01 12.13
CA VAL A 149 -1.10 7.81 11.93
C VAL A 149 -2.31 7.20 12.65
N VAL A 150 -2.32 5.88 12.84
CA VAL A 150 -3.42 5.16 13.50
C VAL A 150 -3.36 5.29 15.04
N VAL A 151 -2.15 5.29 15.61
CA VAL A 151 -1.90 5.32 17.07
C VAL A 151 -1.61 6.73 17.58
#